data_AF-A0A950IZ89-F1
#
_entry.id   AF-A0A950IZ89-F1
#
_cell.length_a   1.000
_cell.length_b   1.000
_cell.length_c   1.000
_cell.angle_alpha   90.00
_cell.angle_beta   90.00
_cell.angle_gamma   90.00
#
_symmetry.space_group_name_H-M   'P 1'
#
loop_
_entity.id
_entity.type
_entity.pdbx_description
1 polymer ?
#
loop_
_entity_poly.entity_id
_entity_poly.type
_entity_poly.pdbx_seq_one_letter_code
_entity_poly.pdbx_strand_id
1 'polypeptide(L)' 'MSTRIEHDLLGDRAVPATAYWGVHTLRAVENFPITGQTIASYGDLIIALAQIKKAAALANRDLGLLDA' A
#
# COMPACT_ATOMS: atom_id res chain seq x y z
N MET A 1 10.32 -10.46 -16.87
CA MET A 1 10.06 -9.47 -15.79
C MET A 1 10.22 -10.19 -14.46
N SER A 2 11.01 -9.66 -13.53
CA SER A 2 11.19 -10.27 -12.21
C SER A 2 9.97 -10.03 -11.32
N THR A 3 9.59 -11.03 -10.52
CA THR A 3 8.50 -10.96 -9.55
C THR A 3 9.01 -11.38 -8.17
N ARG A 4 8.34 -10.90 -7.11
CA ARG A 4 8.50 -11.39 -5.74
C ARG A 4 7.20 -12.06 -5.31
N ILE A 5 7.30 -13.11 -4.49
CA ILE A 5 6.13 -13.76 -3.91
C ILE A 5 5.79 -13.06 -2.59
N GLU A 6 4.55 -12.64 -2.44
CA GLU A 6 4.00 -12.15 -1.17
C GLU A 6 2.85 -13.03 -0.71
N HIS A 7 2.74 -13.22 0.60
CA HIS A 7 1.70 -13.99 1.26
C HIS A 7 0.75 -13.05 1.99
N ASP A 8 -0.56 -13.22 1.80
CA ASP A 8 -1.58 -12.66 2.68
C ASP A 8 -2.55 -13.75 3.17
N LEU A 9 -3.61 -13.34 3.86
CA LEU A 9 -4.61 -14.26 4.43
C LEU A 9 -5.28 -15.15 3.37
N LEU A 10 -5.25 -14.76 2.09
CA LEU A 10 -5.85 -15.48 0.96
C LEU A 10 -4.80 -16.30 0.18
N GLY A 11 -3.58 -16.43 0.70
CA GLY A 11 -2.49 -17.21 0.13
C GLY A 11 -1.47 -16.39 -0.65
N ASP A 12 -0.66 -17.09 -1.45
CA ASP A 12 0.49 -16.52 -2.14
C ASP A 12 0.12 -15.86 -3.48
N ARG A 13 0.78 -14.75 -3.79
CA ARG A 13 0.69 -14.08 -5.10
C ARG A 13 2.04 -13.55 -5.57
N ALA A 14 2.23 -13.57 -6.88
CA ALA A 14 3.39 -12.97 -7.54
C ALA A 14 3.15 -11.47 -7.82
N VAL A 15 3.95 -10.61 -7.21
CA VAL A 15 3.92 -9.16 -7.36
C VAL A 15 5.13 -8.71 -8.17
N PRO A 16 5.02 -7.75 -9.11
CA PRO A 16 6.17 -7.23 -9.85
C PRO A 16 7.27 -6.75 -8.91
N ALA A 17 8.52 -7.15 -9.14
CA ALA A 17 9.63 -6.83 -8.22
C ALA A 17 9.87 -5.31 -8.08
N THR A 18 9.54 -4.54 -9.12
CA THR A 18 9.70 -3.07 -9.15
C THR A 18 8.51 -2.29 -8.57
N ALA A 19 7.41 -2.96 -8.24
CA ALA A 19 6.23 -2.30 -7.68
C ALA A 19 6.47 -1.97 -6.20
N TYR A 20 6.23 -0.71 -5.82
CA TYR A 20 6.24 -0.27 -4.42
C TYR A 20 5.05 -0.82 -3.61
N TRP A 21 3.96 -1.17 -4.28
CA TRP A 21 2.77 -1.77 -3.66
C TRP A 21 2.88 -3.30 -3.61
N GLY A 22 2.10 -3.92 -2.71
CA GLY A 22 2.13 -5.36 -2.44
C GLY A 22 0.85 -6.10 -2.83
N VAL A 23 0.69 -7.31 -2.28
CA VAL A 23 -0.39 -8.25 -2.59
C VAL A 23 -1.80 -7.67 -2.35
N HIS A 24 -2.01 -6.90 -1.29
CA HIS A 24 -3.31 -6.29 -1.02
C HIS A 24 -3.72 -5.30 -2.12
N THR A 25 -2.78 -4.52 -2.66
CA THR A 25 -3.04 -3.62 -3.79
C THR A 25 -3.26 -4.40 -5.08
N LEU A 26 -2.49 -5.47 -5.32
CA LEU A 26 -2.70 -6.36 -6.47
C LEU A 26 -4.13 -6.91 -6.47
N ARG A 27 -4.59 -7.44 -5.34
CA ARG A 27 -5.95 -7.95 -5.20
C ARG A 27 -7.00 -6.86 -5.40
N ALA A 28 -6.77 -5.65 -4.89
CA ALA A 28 -7.69 -4.54 -5.13
C ALA A 28 -7.81 -4.18 -6.62
N VAL A 29 -6.69 -4.21 -7.36
CA VAL A 29 -6.68 -4.00 -8.82
C VAL A 29 -7.46 -5.10 -9.55
N GLU A 30 -7.29 -6.36 -9.14
CA GLU A 30 -8.02 -7.51 -9.71
C GLU A 30 -9.52 -7.49 -9.38
N ASN A 31 -9.89 -7.08 -8.16
CA ASN A 31 -11.26 -7.15 -7.66
C ASN A 31 -12.14 -5.96 -8.08
N PHE A 32 -11.55 -4.77 -8.30
CA PHE A 32 -12.30 -3.53 -8.53
C PHE A 32 -12.04 -2.84 -9.89
N PRO A 33 -12.00 -3.54 -11.04
CA PRO A 33 -11.84 -2.91 -12.35
C PRO A 33 -13.17 -2.32 -12.86
N ILE A 34 -13.76 -1.37 -12.13
CA ILE A 34 -15.12 -0.87 -12.41
C ILE A 34 -15.11 0.33 -13.36
N THR A 35 -14.38 1.39 -12.99
CA THR A 35 -14.43 2.68 -13.73
C THR A 35 -13.17 2.97 -14.56
N GLY A 36 -12.13 2.17 -14.38
CA GLY A 36 -10.80 2.44 -14.95
C GLY A 36 -10.06 3.63 -14.32
N GLN A 37 -10.69 4.37 -13.40
CA GLN A 37 -10.03 5.44 -12.66
C GLN A 37 -9.25 4.87 -11.47
N THR A 38 -8.03 5.36 -11.28
CA THR A 38 -7.18 4.97 -10.16
C THR A 38 -7.15 6.07 -9.11
N ILE A 39 -6.66 5.75 -7.91
CA ILE A 39 -6.48 6.76 -6.85
C ILE A 39 -5.51 7.88 -7.25
N ALA A 40 -4.68 7.68 -8.28
CA ALA A 40 -3.78 8.68 -8.82
C ALA A 40 -4.52 9.94 -9.34
N SER A 41 -5.79 9.79 -9.73
CA SER A 41 -6.64 10.93 -10.12
C SER A 41 -6.99 11.85 -8.94
N TYR A 42 -6.78 11.39 -7.69
CA TYR A 42 -7.12 12.10 -6.46
C TYR A 42 -5.85 12.40 -5.65
N GLY A 43 -4.97 13.26 -6.19
CA GLY A 43 -3.66 13.57 -5.59
C GLY A 43 -3.73 14.03 -4.13
N ASP A 44 -4.71 14.87 -3.79
CA ASP A 44 -4.90 15.36 -2.42
C ASP A 44 -5.17 14.22 -1.41
N LEU A 45 -5.90 13.18 -1.84
CA LEU A 45 -6.16 12.02 -1.00
C LEU A 45 -4.86 11.23 -0.73
N ILE A 46 -4.00 11.07 -1.74
CA ILE A 46 -2.71 10.39 -1.59
C ILE A 46 -1.82 11.17 -0.61
N ILE A 47 -1.75 12.50 -0.77
CA ILE A 47 -0.97 13.37 0.12
C ILE A 47 -1.51 13.30 1.55
N ALA A 48 -2.83 13.36 1.73
CA ALA A 48 -3.46 13.25 3.04
C ALA A 48 -3.15 11.91 3.72
N LEU A 49 -3.22 10.79 2.99
CA LEU A 49 -2.85 9.47 3.52
C LEU A 49 -1.38 9.43 3.98
N ALA A 50 -0.47 10.00 3.19
CA ALA A 50 0.94 10.08 3.56
C ALA A 50 1.16 10.93 4.82
N GLN A 51 0.48 12.08 4.93
CA GLN A 51 0.53 12.94 6.11
C GLN A 51 0.01 12.23 7.37
N ILE A 52 -1.11 11.52 7.27
CA ILE A 52 -1.68 10.73 8.37
C ILE A 52 -0.68 9.66 8.82
N LYS A 53 -0.05 8.94 7.88
CA LYS A 53 0.95 7.92 8.21
C LYS A 53 2.20 8.52 8.85
N LYS A 54 2.66 9.69 8.40
CA LYS A 54 3.74 10.43 9.05
C LYS A 54 3.39 10.80 10.49
N ALA A 55 2.20 11.37 10.71
CA ALA A 55 1.75 11.76 12.04
C ALA A 55 1.64 10.53 12.97
N ALA A 56 1.07 9.42 12.49
CA ALA A 56 0.97 8.18 13.25
C ALA A 56 2.35 7.59 13.60
N ALA A 57 3.30 7.59 12.67
CA ALA A 57 4.66 7.11 12.92
C ALA A 57 5.37 7.96 13.98
N LEU A 58 5.26 9.29 13.90
CA LEU A 58 5.84 10.20 14.90
C LEU A 58 5.22 9.96 16.29
N ALA A 59 3.89 9.89 16.37
CA ALA A 59 3.19 9.63 17.64
C ALA A 59 3.58 8.27 18.24
N ASN A 60 3.65 7.21 17.43
CA ASN A 60 4.05 5.89 17.89
C ASN A 60 5.50 5.86 18.37
N ARG A 61 6.41 6.55 17.68
CA ARG A 61 7.80 6.68 18.11
C ARG A 61 7.91 7.43 19.43
N ASP A 62 7.19 8.54 19.59
CA ASP A 62 7.21 9.35 20.82
C ASP A 62 6.64 8.57 22.02
N LEU A 63 5.75 7.59 21.77
CA LEU A 63 5.24 6.65 22.77
C LEU A 63 6.11 5.40 22.96
N GLY A 64 7.21 5.25 22.22
CA GLY A 64 8.08 4.07 22.27
C GLY A 64 7.46 2.78 21.68
N LEU A 65 6.43 2.91 20.84
CA LEU A 65 5.75 1.80 20.15
C LEU A 65 6.36 1.50 18.78
N LEU A 66 7.27 2.34 18.31
CA LEU A 66 7.98 2.21 17.04
C LEU A 66 9.45 2.58 17.26
N ASP A 67 10.35 1.72 16.77
CA ASP A 67 11.79 1.98 16.82
C ASP A 67 12.17 3.25 16.05
N ALA A 68 13.28 3.87 16.47
CA ALA A 68 13.80 5.10 15.89
C ALA A 68 14.50 4.88 14.54
#